data_AF-A0A971LYM8-F1
#
_entry.id   AF-A0A971LYM8-F1
#
_cell.length_a   1.000
_cell.length_b   1.000
_cell.length_c   1.000
_cell.angle_alpha   90.00
_cell.angle_beta   90.00
_cell.angle_gamma   90.00
#
_symmetry.space_group_name_H-M   'P 1'
#
loop_
_entity.id
_entity.type
_entity.pdbx_description
1 polymer ?
#
loop_
_entity_poly.entity_id
_entity_poly.type
_entity_poly.pdbx_seq_one_letter_code
_entity_poly.pdbx_strand_id
1 'polypeptide(L)'
;MDIQQLKLEKLNFLSDLFDLTVKQRDALKDNDLDRLDNLIDAKEKLMEKIDKIDLVLKESGDDNREENAEDEKIQVTLKNIMEIDRENQSIAQQLFVTFQKKIGQTNNARKFNKAYQSNFPDAMLINKVR
;
A
#
# COMPACT_ATOMS: atom_id res chain seq x y z
N MET A 1 11.66 14.06 -27.51
CA MET A 1 11.53 14.82 -26.25
C MET A 1 12.94 15.04 -25.73
N ASP A 2 13.27 16.24 -25.25
CA ASP A 2 14.60 16.50 -24.69
C ASP A 2 14.78 15.76 -23.34
N ILE A 3 16.02 15.39 -23.01
CA ILE A 3 16.37 14.66 -21.77
C ILE A 3 16.01 15.47 -20.53
N GLN A 4 16.22 16.79 -20.54
CA GLN A 4 15.77 17.64 -19.45
C GLN A 4 14.25 17.57 -19.25
N GLN A 5 13.49 17.56 -20.34
CA GLN A 5 12.03 17.45 -20.28
C GLN A 5 11.59 16.10 -19.71
N LEU A 6 12.27 15.00 -20.08
CA LEU A 6 12.02 13.66 -19.53
C LEU A 6 12.31 13.60 -18.02
N LYS A 7 13.41 14.21 -17.56
CA LYS A 7 13.74 14.28 -16.12
C LYS A 7 12.69 15.08 -15.33
N LEU A 8 12.23 16.21 -15.87
CA LEU A 8 11.15 17.00 -15.26
C LEU A 8 9.84 16.23 -15.22
N GLU A 9 9.49 15.50 -16.28
CA GLU A 9 8.30 14.66 -16.31
C GLU A 9 8.39 13.51 -15.28
N LYS A 10 9.55 12.87 -15.17
CA LYS A 10 9.83 11.87 -14.13
C LYS A 10 9.66 12.45 -12.72
N LEU A 11 10.20 13.65 -12.47
CA LEU A 11 10.04 14.33 -11.19
C LEU A 11 8.58 14.58 -10.83
N ASN A 12 7.75 14.98 -11.81
CA ASN A 12 6.32 15.18 -11.59
C ASN A 12 5.65 13.85 -11.20
N PHE A 13 5.91 12.77 -11.92
CA PHE A 13 5.35 11.46 -11.55
C PHE A 13 5.86 10.94 -10.20
N LEU A 14 7.11 11.21 -9.84
CA LEU A 14 7.65 10.87 -8.52
C LEU A 14 7.00 11.71 -7.40
N SER A 15 6.72 12.99 -7.66
CA SER A 15 5.97 13.83 -6.72
C SER A 15 4.55 13.29 -6.50
N ASP A 16 3.85 12.93 -7.58
CA ASP A 16 2.53 12.32 -7.48
C ASP A 16 2.60 10.98 -6.73
N LEU A 17 3.62 10.16 -7.01
CA LEU A 17 3.84 8.88 -6.34
C LEU A 17 4.11 9.06 -4.84
N PHE A 18 4.87 10.09 -4.46
CA PHE A 18 5.09 10.46 -3.07
C PHE A 18 3.77 10.81 -2.38
N ASP A 19 2.93 11.65 -2.98
CA ASP A 19 1.63 12.00 -2.42
C ASP A 19 0.71 10.80 -2.25
N LEU A 20 0.68 9.88 -3.23
CA LEU A 20 -0.08 8.64 -3.10
C LEU A 20 0.47 7.74 -1.99
N THR A 21 1.78 7.71 -1.81
CA THR A 21 2.47 6.93 -0.77
C THR A 21 2.18 7.47 0.63
N VAL A 22 2.05 8.79 0.78
CA VAL A 22 1.55 9.42 2.01
C VAL A 22 0.08 9.07 2.24
N LYS A 23 -0.77 9.22 1.23
CA LYS A 23 -2.22 8.89 1.34
C LYS A 23 -2.46 7.42 1.66
N GLN A 24 -1.59 6.52 1.19
CA GLN A 24 -1.63 5.09 1.50
C GLN A 24 -1.45 4.86 3.00
N ARG A 25 -0.56 5.62 3.65
CA ARG A 25 -0.37 5.56 5.10
C ARG A 25 -1.65 5.87 5.85
N ASP A 26 -2.37 6.90 5.42
CA ASP A 26 -3.62 7.32 6.06
C ASP A 26 -4.69 6.24 5.88
N ALA A 27 -4.86 5.71 4.65
CA ALA A 27 -5.78 4.62 4.39
C ALA A 27 -5.49 3.37 5.25
N LEU A 28 -4.21 3.02 5.43
CA LEU A 28 -3.79 1.95 6.33
C LEU A 28 -4.18 2.23 7.79
N LYS A 29 -3.88 3.44 8.30
CA LYS A 29 -4.24 3.82 9.69
C LYS A 29 -5.74 3.79 9.93
N ASP A 30 -6.52 4.21 8.93
CA ASP A 30 -7.98 4.26 9.00
C ASP A 30 -8.64 2.88 8.76
N ASN A 31 -7.86 1.85 8.38
CA ASN A 31 -8.36 0.55 7.91
C ASN A 31 -9.33 0.65 6.71
N ASP A 32 -9.17 1.69 5.89
CA ASP A 32 -9.98 1.91 4.70
C ASP A 32 -9.39 1.10 3.52
N LEU A 33 -9.82 -0.17 3.44
CA LEU A 33 -9.30 -1.12 2.46
C LEU A 33 -9.69 -0.77 1.02
N ASP A 34 -10.88 -0.20 0.82
CA ASP A 34 -11.33 0.22 -0.52
C ASP A 34 -10.48 1.39 -1.03
N ARG A 35 -10.20 2.38 -0.17
CA ARG A 35 -9.28 3.46 -0.51
C ARG A 35 -7.86 2.95 -0.71
N LEU A 36 -7.40 2.00 0.10
CA LEU A 36 -6.08 1.39 -0.03
C LEU A 36 -5.90 0.72 -1.39
N ASP A 37 -6.88 -0.06 -1.83
CA ASP A 37 -6.87 -0.76 -3.13
C ASP A 37 -6.75 0.22 -4.30
N ASN A 38 -7.61 1.25 -4.31
CA ASN A 38 -7.55 2.31 -5.31
C ASN A 38 -6.21 3.06 -5.35
N LEU A 39 -5.57 3.27 -4.19
CA LEU A 39 -4.28 3.92 -4.11
C LEU A 39 -3.16 3.04 -4.67
N ILE A 40 -3.20 1.73 -4.43
CA ILE A 40 -2.23 0.77 -5.00
C ILE A 40 -2.32 0.79 -6.53
N ASP A 41 -3.52 0.66 -7.10
CA ASP A 41 -3.75 0.73 -8.54
C ASP A 41 -3.23 2.03 -9.16
N ALA A 42 -3.44 3.17 -8.48
CA ALA A 42 -2.95 4.46 -8.94
C ALA A 42 -1.42 4.55 -8.89
N LYS A 43 -0.79 4.00 -7.84
CA LYS A 43 0.68 3.93 -7.72
C LYS A 43 1.27 3.08 -8.83
N GLU A 44 0.69 1.91 -9.13
CA GLU A 44 1.15 1.03 -10.21
C GLU A 44 1.18 1.75 -11.56
N LYS A 45 0.11 2.48 -11.90
CA LYS A 45 0.05 3.27 -13.14
C LYS A 45 1.10 4.37 -13.22
N LEU A 46 1.50 4.97 -12.08
CA LEU A 46 2.59 5.96 -12.06
C LEU A 46 3.96 5.28 -12.21
N MET A 47 4.18 4.15 -11.54
CA MET A 47 5.41 3.37 -11.67
C MET A 47 5.63 2.93 -13.12
N GLU A 48 4.59 2.45 -13.82
CA GLU A 48 4.69 2.11 -15.24
C GLU A 48 5.10 3.30 -16.14
N LYS A 49 4.67 4.53 -15.81
CA LYS A 49 5.08 5.73 -16.56
C LYS A 49 6.53 6.09 -16.27
N ILE A 50 6.94 5.99 -15.02
CA ILE A 50 8.33 6.21 -14.59
C ILE A 50 9.26 5.20 -15.28
N ASP A 51 8.90 3.92 -15.29
CA ASP A 51 9.69 2.85 -15.93
C ASP A 51 9.88 3.10 -17.43
N LYS A 52 8.84 3.61 -18.11
CA LYS A 52 8.94 4.00 -19.52
C LYS A 52 9.92 5.15 -19.73
N ILE A 53 9.91 6.15 -18.86
CA ILE A 53 10.89 7.26 -18.92
C ILE A 53 12.30 6.73 -18.65
N ASP A 54 12.47 5.84 -17.67
CA ASP A 54 13.76 5.27 -17.32
C ASP A 54 14.36 4.42 -18.43
N LEU A 55 13.51 3.68 -19.15
CA LEU A 55 13.94 2.96 -20.35
C LEU A 55 14.46 3.92 -21.42
N VAL A 56 13.73 5.00 -21.72
CA VAL A 56 14.13 6.01 -22.72
C VAL A 56 15.42 6.73 -22.32
N LEU A 57 15.55 7.11 -21.04
CA LEU A 57 16.76 7.74 -20.51
C LEU A 57 17.96 6.79 -20.62
N LYS A 58 17.79 5.51 -20.31
CA LYS A 58 18.85 4.50 -20.44
C LYS A 58 19.28 4.28 -21.90
N GLU A 59 18.33 4.19 -22.82
CA GLU A 59 18.60 4.02 -24.26
C GLU A 59 19.27 5.24 -24.88
N SER A 60 19.10 6.43 -24.28
CA SER A 60 19.75 7.66 -24.76
C SER A 60 21.27 7.68 -24.57
N GLY A 61 21.86 6.68 -23.91
CA GLY A 61 23.32 6.46 -23.88
C GLY A 61 24.09 7.51 -23.10
N ASP A 62 23.43 8.15 -22.14
CA ASP A 62 23.92 9.36 -21.47
C ASP A 62 24.88 9.07 -20.30
N ASP A 63 25.81 8.13 -20.51
CA ASP A 63 26.78 7.62 -19.51
C ASP A 63 27.85 8.65 -19.08
N ASN A 64 27.82 9.88 -19.62
CA ASN A 64 28.86 10.89 -19.45
C ASN A 64 28.39 12.27 -18.93
N ARG A 65 27.17 12.41 -18.39
CA ARG A 65 26.71 13.71 -17.89
C ARG A 65 27.05 13.94 -16.42
N GLU A 66 27.57 15.15 -16.16
CA GLU A 66 27.64 15.74 -14.83
C GLU A 66 26.29 15.59 -14.12
N GLU A 67 26.34 15.12 -12.86
CA GLU A 67 25.19 15.04 -11.97
C GLU A 67 24.51 16.41 -11.93
N ASN A 68 23.30 16.48 -12.49
CA ASN A 68 22.56 17.73 -12.58
C ASN A 68 21.52 17.84 -11.46
N ALA A 69 21.03 19.05 -11.20
CA ALA A 69 20.13 19.31 -10.08
C ALA A 69 18.84 18.48 -10.11
N GLU A 70 18.38 18.04 -11.29
CA GLU A 70 17.24 17.14 -11.43
C GLU A 70 17.55 15.72 -10.96
N ASP A 71 18.75 15.19 -11.22
CA ASP A 71 19.15 13.85 -10.77
C ASP A 71 19.19 13.77 -9.24
N GLU A 72 19.75 14.80 -8.58
CA GLU A 72 19.76 14.89 -7.12
C GLU A 72 18.33 14.92 -6.57
N LYS A 73 17.44 15.73 -7.15
CA LYS A 73 16.02 15.79 -6.74
C LYS A 73 15.31 14.46 -6.93
N ILE A 74 15.58 13.74 -8.03
CA ILE A 74 15.02 12.42 -8.29
C ILE A 74 15.46 11.46 -7.18
N GLN A 75 16.76 11.41 -6.88
CA GLN A 75 17.31 10.54 -5.83
C GLN A 75 16.73 10.85 -4.45
N VAL A 76 16.65 12.13 -4.08
CA VAL A 76 16.05 12.57 -2.80
C VAL A 76 14.58 12.16 -2.73
N THR A 77 13.81 12.38 -3.80
CA THR A 77 12.39 12.03 -3.83
C THR A 77 12.18 10.52 -3.71
N LEU A 78 12.95 9.72 -4.44
CA LEU A 78 12.93 8.26 -4.34
C LEU A 78 13.26 7.77 -2.93
N LYS A 79 14.31 8.34 -2.31
CA LYS A 79 14.68 7.99 -0.93
C LYS A 79 13.53 8.26 0.04
N ASN A 80 12.85 9.39 -0.09
CA ASN A 80 11.71 9.75 0.75
C ASN A 80 10.52 8.79 0.53
N ILE A 81 10.21 8.44 -0.72
CA ILE A 81 9.17 7.45 -1.05
C ILE A 81 9.50 6.11 -0.37
N MET A 82 10.73 5.63 -0.50
CA MET A 82 11.17 4.37 0.08
C MET A 82 11.08 4.35 1.61
N GLU A 83 11.38 5.47 2.27
CA GLU A 83 11.27 5.58 3.73
C GLU A 83 9.82 5.45 4.18
N ILE A 84 8.91 6.17 3.51
CA ILE A 84 7.47 6.11 3.80
C ILE A 84 6.89 4.71 3.50
N ASP A 85 7.30 4.09 2.39
CA ASP A 85 6.80 2.76 2.03
C ASP A 85 7.24 1.67 3.03
N ARG A 86 8.44 1.79 3.63
CA ARG A 86 8.84 0.90 4.73
C ARG A 86 7.94 1.05 5.95
N GLU A 87 7.56 2.28 6.30
CA GLU A 87 6.62 2.51 7.38
C GLU A 87 5.23 1.95 7.05
N ASN A 88 4.74 2.19 5.83
CA ASN A 88 3.48 1.66 5.35
C ASN A 88 3.46 0.13 5.40
N GLN A 89 4.55 -0.54 5.00
CA GLN A 89 4.70 -1.98 5.07
C GLN A 89 4.63 -2.49 6.52
N SER A 90 5.28 -1.80 7.46
CA SER A 90 5.21 -2.13 8.88
C SER A 90 3.77 -2.04 9.41
N ILE A 91 3.04 -0.98 9.07
CA ILE A 91 1.63 -0.81 9.46
C ILE A 91 0.78 -1.94 8.85
N ALA A 92 0.92 -2.23 7.56
CA ALA A 92 0.19 -3.28 6.88
C ALA A 92 0.42 -4.66 7.53
N GLN A 93 1.64 -4.98 7.93
CA GLN A 93 1.96 -6.23 8.64
C GLN A 93 1.26 -6.31 10.00
N GLN A 94 1.25 -5.21 10.77
CA GLN A 94 0.56 -5.16 12.05
C GLN A 94 -0.96 -5.34 11.91
N LEU A 95 -1.56 -4.74 10.87
CA LEU A 95 -2.97 -4.91 10.54
C LEU A 95 -3.28 -6.37 10.16
N PHE A 96 -2.43 -6.99 9.34
CA PHE A 96 -2.58 -8.38 8.95
C PHE A 96 -2.58 -9.33 10.15
N VAL A 97 -1.61 -9.18 11.07
CA VAL A 97 -1.54 -9.98 12.31
C VAL A 97 -2.79 -9.76 13.17
N THR A 98 -3.28 -8.52 13.25
CA THR A 98 -4.51 -8.17 13.98
C THR A 98 -5.73 -8.88 13.39
N PHE A 99 -5.88 -8.89 12.06
CA PHE A 99 -6.97 -9.60 11.39
C PHE A 99 -6.89 -11.11 11.61
N GLN A 100 -5.69 -11.71 11.51
CA GLN A 100 -5.51 -13.13 11.79
C GLN A 100 -5.97 -13.50 13.21
N LYS A 101 -5.63 -12.67 14.20
CA LYS A 101 -6.07 -12.87 15.59
C LYS A 101 -7.60 -12.80 15.72
N LYS A 102 -8.24 -11.81 15.10
CA LYS A 102 -9.71 -11.65 15.11
C LYS A 102 -10.43 -12.83 14.44
N ILE A 103 -9.90 -13.34 13.32
CA ILE A 103 -10.41 -14.54 12.65
C ILE A 103 -10.29 -15.76 13.58
N GLY A 104 -9.15 -15.93 14.25
CA GLY A 104 -8.94 -16.99 15.24
C GLY A 104 -9.95 -16.95 16.39
N GLN A 105 -10.22 -15.76 16.94
CA GLN A 105 -11.23 -15.56 17.98
C GLN A 105 -12.63 -15.93 17.49
N THR A 106 -13.01 -15.50 16.28
CA THR A 106 -14.31 -15.83 15.67
C THR A 106 -14.47 -17.33 15.45
N ASN A 107 -13.43 -18.01 14.98
CA ASN A 107 -13.42 -19.46 14.80
C ASN A 107 -13.57 -20.20 16.13
N ASN A 108 -12.91 -19.73 17.18
CA ASN A 108 -13.05 -20.30 18.53
C ASN A 108 -14.45 -20.08 19.09
N ALA A 109 -15.02 -18.88 18.93
CA ALA A 109 -16.42 -18.60 19.31
C ALA A 109 -17.41 -19.51 18.57
N ARG A 110 -17.19 -19.75 17.26
CA ARG A 110 -17.99 -20.68 16.47
C ARG A 110 -17.87 -22.13 16.97
N LYS A 111 -16.66 -22.58 17.30
CA LYS A 111 -16.42 -23.93 17.88
C LYS A 111 -17.11 -24.08 19.23
N PHE A 112 -16.99 -23.07 20.09
CA PHE A 112 -17.67 -23.04 21.39
C PHE A 112 -19.20 -23.11 21.21
N ASN A 113 -19.77 -22.25 20.37
CA ASN A 113 -21.21 -22.25 20.08
C ASN A 113 -21.69 -23.61 19.56
N LYS A 114 -20.93 -24.23 18.64
CA LYS A 114 -21.26 -25.57 18.13
C LYS A 114 -21.21 -26.64 19.23
N ALA A 115 -20.18 -26.62 20.09
CA ALA A 115 -20.06 -27.57 21.19
C ALA A 115 -21.23 -27.44 22.19
N TYR A 116 -21.65 -26.22 22.50
CA TYR A 116 -22.79 -25.97 23.38
C TYR A 116 -24.13 -26.30 22.72
N GLN A 117 -24.32 -26.01 21.42
CA GLN A 117 -25.52 -26.43 20.68
C GLN A 117 -25.64 -27.96 20.59
N SER A 118 -24.53 -28.67 20.41
CA SER A 118 -24.52 -30.14 20.36
C SER A 118 -24.75 -30.79 21.74
N ASN A 119 -24.28 -30.15 22.82
CA ASN A 119 -24.38 -30.70 24.18
C ASN A 119 -25.64 -30.24 24.94
N PHE A 120 -26.29 -29.14 24.52
CA PHE A 120 -27.48 -28.57 25.14
C PHE A 120 -28.47 -28.02 24.10
N PRO A 121 -29.11 -28.87 23.28
CA PRO A 121 -30.05 -28.43 22.25
C PRO A 121 -31.24 -27.63 22.81
N ASP A 122 -31.69 -27.93 24.04
CA ASP A 122 -32.83 -27.25 24.68
C ASP A 122 -32.50 -25.86 25.28
N ALA A 123 -31.21 -25.52 25.46
CA ALA A 123 -30.81 -24.24 26.04
C ALA A 123 -31.11 -23.03 25.13
N MET A 124 -31.36 -23.25 23.84
CA MET A 124 -31.79 -22.20 22.90
C MET A 124 -33.31 -21.99 22.82
N LEU A 125 -34.13 -22.88 23.40
CA LEU A 125 -35.59 -22.71 23.42
C LEU A 125 -36.04 -21.60 24.40
N ILE A 126 -35.17 -21.19 25.32
CA ILE A 126 -35.48 -20.18 26.35
C ILE A 126 -35.39 -18.74 25.78
N ASN A 127 -34.66 -18.52 24.68
CA ASN A 127 -34.54 -17.18 24.06
C ASN A 127 -35.60 -16.88 22.98
N LYS A 128 -36.61 -17.76 22.79
CA LYS A 128 -37.77 -17.47 21.93
C LYS A 128 -38.99 -16.95 22.69
N VAL A 129 -38.88 -16.69 23.99
CA VAL A 129 -39.96 -16.08 24.78
C VAL A 129 -39.48 -14.74 25.33
N ARG A 130 -39.57 -13.70 24.50
CA ARG A 130 -40.09 -12.36 24.84
C ARG A 130 -40.18 -11.49 23.60
#